data_AF-A0LGH7-F1
#
_entry.id   AF-A0LGH7-F1
#
_cell.length_a   1.000
_cell.length_b   1.000
_cell.length_c   1.000
_cell.angle_alpha   90.00
_cell.angle_beta   90.00
_cell.angle_gamma   90.00
#
_symmetry.space_group_name_H-M   'P 1'
#
loop_
_entity.id
_entity.type
_entity.pdbx_description
1 polymer ?
#
loop_
_entity_poly.entity_id
_entity_poly.type
_entity_poly.pdbx_seq_one_letter_code
_entity_poly.pdbx_strand_id
1 'polypeptide(L)'
;MELIPDFQESSVLLRIQNSSKPHQIIDLVANTEEGYFETRGLKELFGSQEIRILYQEFLLIPEYARVISFLLETMSAAQDLNLPYSYQDLFEYEGERYSIVEDGGYRLLKKLEE
;
A
#
# COMPACT_ATOMS: atom_id res chain seq x y z
N MET A 1 3.08 -6.20 26.11
CA MET A 1 2.30 -7.08 25.22
C MET A 1 1.64 -6.17 24.21
N GLU A 2 2.16 -6.12 22.98
CA GLU A 2 1.46 -5.44 21.90
C GLU A 2 0.22 -6.28 21.55
N LEU A 3 -0.94 -5.61 21.53
CA LEU A 3 -2.21 -6.21 21.14
C LEU A 3 -2.22 -6.31 19.61
N ILE A 4 -1.56 -7.32 19.06
CA ILE A 4 -1.77 -7.68 17.66
C ILE A 4 -3.17 -8.31 17.58
N PRO A 5 -4.10 -7.76 16.79
CA PRO A 5 -5.42 -8.35 16.62
C PRO A 5 -5.29 -9.77 16.06
N ASP A 6 -6.13 -10.69 16.53
CA ASP A 6 -6.19 -12.07 16.04
C ASP A 6 -6.82 -12.10 14.64
N PHE A 7 -6.01 -11.84 13.62
CA PHE A 7 -6.42 -11.94 12.22
C PHE A 7 -6.32 -13.40 11.78
N GLN A 8 -7.40 -13.97 11.22
CA GLN A 8 -7.27 -15.22 10.47
C GLN A 8 -6.34 -14.98 9.28
N GLU A 9 -5.44 -15.93 9.00
CA GLU A 9 -4.55 -15.86 7.83
C GLU A 9 -5.36 -15.52 6.57
N SER A 10 -4.93 -14.49 5.83
CA SER A 10 -5.60 -13.97 4.63
C SER A 10 -6.86 -13.12 4.86
N SER A 11 -7.09 -12.61 6.08
CA SER A 11 -8.20 -11.68 6.31
C SER A 11 -7.98 -10.36 5.56
N VAL A 12 -8.92 -10.01 4.69
CA VAL A 12 -8.98 -8.68 4.08
C VAL A 12 -9.32 -7.67 5.18
N LEU A 13 -8.39 -6.76 5.48
CA LEU A 13 -8.63 -5.67 6.43
C LEU A 13 -9.43 -4.55 5.77
N LEU A 14 -9.00 -4.17 4.56
CA LEU A 14 -9.53 -3.01 3.86
C LEU A 14 -9.55 -3.30 2.36
N ARG A 15 -10.52 -2.71 1.70
CA ARG A 15 -10.62 -2.67 0.24
C ARG A 15 -10.48 -1.23 -0.21
N ILE A 16 -9.52 -0.97 -1.09
CA ILE A 16 -9.21 0.36 -1.63
C ILE A 16 -9.61 0.35 -3.10
N GLN A 17 -10.46 1.30 -3.47
CA GLN A 17 -11.01 1.42 -4.81
C GLN A 17 -10.54 2.75 -5.41
N ASN A 18 -10.08 2.71 -6.66
CA ASN A 18 -9.79 3.94 -7.39
C ASN A 18 -11.08 4.75 -7.59
N SER A 19 -11.01 6.05 -7.28
CA SER A 19 -12.16 6.96 -7.30
C SER A 19 -12.70 7.20 -8.71
N SER A 20 -11.81 7.24 -9.71
CA SER A 20 -12.15 7.53 -11.11
C SER A 20 -12.45 6.28 -11.92
N LYS A 21 -11.89 5.13 -11.52
CA LYS A 21 -12.05 3.82 -12.16
C LYS A 21 -12.49 2.77 -11.14
N PRO A 22 -13.80 2.69 -10.83
CA PRO A 22 -14.34 1.80 -9.80
C PRO A 22 -14.00 0.31 -9.95
N HIS A 23 -13.59 -0.15 -11.13
CA HIS A 23 -13.17 -1.54 -11.35
C HIS A 23 -11.73 -1.82 -10.91
N GLN A 24 -10.92 -0.78 -10.68
CA GLN A 24 -9.58 -0.90 -10.13
C GLN A 24 -9.68 -0.94 -8.61
N ILE A 25 -9.64 -2.16 -8.09
CA ILE A 25 -9.81 -2.47 -6.67
C ILE A 25 -8.59 -3.26 -6.22
N ILE A 26 -8.03 -2.88 -5.08
CA ILE A 26 -7.00 -3.63 -4.38
C ILE A 26 -7.45 -3.91 -2.95
N ASP A 27 -6.95 -5.00 -2.39
CA ASP A 27 -7.20 -5.37 -1.00
C ASP A 27 -5.92 -5.16 -0.17
N LEU A 28 -6.07 -4.77 1.09
CA LEU A 28 -5.02 -4.80 2.09
C LEU A 28 -5.30 -5.98 3.02
N VAL A 29 -4.36 -6.93 3.07
CA VAL A 29 -4.51 -8.20 3.81
C VAL A 29 -3.47 -8.33 4.91
N ALA A 30 -3.83 -9.02 5.99
CA ALA A 30 -2.91 -9.38 7.07
C ALA A 30 -2.12 -10.63 6.66
N ASN A 31 -0.79 -10.54 6.63
CA ASN A 31 0.11 -11.69 6.57
C ASN A 31 0.77 -11.88 7.95
N THR A 32 0.13 -12.72 8.77
CA THR A 32 0.51 -12.94 10.17
C THR A 32 1.81 -13.73 10.34
N GLU A 33 2.16 -14.56 9.36
CA GLU A 33 3.40 -15.34 9.39
C GLU A 33 4.63 -14.43 9.21
N GLU A 34 4.52 -13.43 8.33
CA GLU A 34 5.63 -12.53 8.03
C GLU A 34 5.61 -11.22 8.83
N GLY A 35 4.48 -10.88 9.48
CA GLY A 35 4.38 -9.67 10.31
C GLY A 35 4.14 -8.38 9.52
N TYR A 36 3.46 -8.49 8.37
CA TYR A 36 3.17 -7.37 7.48
C TYR A 36 1.70 -7.32 7.09
N PHE A 37 1.20 -6.10 6.91
CA PHE A 37 0.05 -5.85 6.04
C PHE A 37 0.56 -5.69 4.62
N GLU A 38 -0.12 -6.27 3.65
CA GLU A 38 0.30 -6.18 2.25
C GLU A 38 -0.85 -5.94 1.29
N THR A 39 -0.60 -5.19 0.23
CA THR A 39 -1.57 -5.00 -0.84
C THR A 39 -1.68 -6.25 -1.71
N ARG A 40 -2.86 -6.44 -2.30
CA ARG A 40 -3.14 -7.46 -3.31
C ARG A 40 -3.89 -6.81 -4.46
N GLY A 41 -3.29 -6.83 -5.65
CA GLY A 41 -3.91 -6.38 -6.91
C GLY A 41 -3.10 -5.35 -7.68
N LEU A 42 -2.08 -4.71 -7.08
CA LEU A 42 -1.25 -3.72 -7.78
C LEU A 42 -0.48 -4.37 -8.94
N LYS A 43 0.02 -5.58 -8.72
CA LYS A 43 0.77 -6.31 -9.74
C LYS A 43 -0.10 -6.72 -10.93
N GLU A 44 -1.33 -7.14 -10.66
CA GLU A 44 -2.27 -7.53 -11.71
C GLU A 44 -2.77 -6.31 -12.50
N LEU A 45 -3.11 -5.23 -11.82
CA LEU A 45 -3.69 -4.03 -12.44
C LEU A 45 -2.66 -3.18 -13.19
N PHE A 46 -1.43 -3.06 -12.67
CA PHE A 46 -0.44 -2.09 -13.16
C PHE A 46 0.94 -2.71 -13.44
N GLY A 47 1.17 -3.98 -13.10
CA GLY A 47 2.51 -4.59 -13.18
C GLY A 47 3.47 -4.12 -12.08
N SER A 48 2.99 -3.33 -11.12
CA SER A 48 3.77 -2.80 -9.99
C SER A 48 3.93 -3.83 -8.87
N GLN A 49 5.00 -3.73 -8.08
CA GLN A 49 5.15 -4.57 -6.88
C GLN A 49 4.06 -4.27 -5.85
N GLU A 50 3.69 -5.27 -5.05
CA GLU A 50 2.80 -5.05 -3.92
C GLU A 50 3.52 -4.27 -2.81
N ILE A 51 2.75 -3.51 -2.04
CA ILE A 51 3.23 -2.67 -0.95
C ILE A 51 3.05 -3.40 0.37
N ARG A 52 4.06 -3.34 1.25
CA ARG A 52 4.05 -3.86 2.62
C ARG A 52 4.11 -2.74 3.64
N ILE A 53 3.45 -2.95 4.77
CA ILE A 53 3.46 -2.09 5.96
C ILE A 53 3.69 -3.00 7.17
N LEU A 54 4.56 -2.61 8.09
CA LEU A 54 4.87 -3.41 9.28
C LEU A 54 3.67 -3.47 10.25
N TYR A 55 3.50 -4.58 10.97
CA TYR A 55 2.42 -4.71 11.96
C TYR A 55 2.45 -3.69 13.10
N GLN A 56 3.63 -3.25 13.52
CA GLN A 56 3.78 -2.19 14.52
C GLN A 56 3.08 -0.87 14.10
N GLU A 57 2.86 -0.69 12.80
CA GLU A 57 2.20 0.48 12.21
C GLU A 57 0.68 0.33 12.15
N PHE A 58 0.09 -0.71 12.77
CA PHE A 58 -1.34 -1.02 12.68
C PHE A 58 -2.26 0.19 12.98
N LEU A 59 -1.90 1.01 13.97
CA LEU A 59 -2.70 2.19 14.33
C LEU A 59 -2.72 3.28 13.23
N LEU A 60 -1.74 3.26 12.33
CA LEU A 60 -1.61 4.20 11.20
C LEU A 60 -2.22 3.65 9.91
N ILE A 61 -2.85 2.48 9.92
CA ILE A 61 -3.46 1.87 8.73
C ILE A 61 -4.44 2.80 8.00
N PRO A 62 -5.32 3.58 8.66
CA PRO A 62 -6.16 4.56 7.97
C PRO A 62 -5.37 5.65 7.22
N GLU A 63 -4.20 6.02 7.74
CA GLU A 63 -3.30 6.97 7.08
C GLU A 63 -2.63 6.32 5.87
N TYR A 64 -2.07 5.13 6.03
CA TYR A 64 -1.49 4.39 4.92
C TYR A 64 -2.50 4.05 3.82
N ALA A 65 -3.76 3.81 4.17
CA ALA A 65 -4.82 3.58 3.18
C ALA A 65 -5.02 4.81 2.27
N ARG A 66 -4.92 6.04 2.80
CA ARG A 66 -4.97 7.27 2.00
C ARG A 66 -3.76 7.37 1.07
N VAL A 67 -2.56 7.08 1.59
CA VAL A 67 -1.33 7.08 0.80
C VAL A 67 -1.39 6.03 -0.32
N ILE A 68 -1.84 4.81 -0.03
CA ILE A 68 -2.01 3.75 -1.02
C ILE A 68 -3.06 4.15 -2.05
N SER A 69 -4.16 4.77 -1.64
CA SER A 69 -5.17 5.29 -2.57
C SER A 69 -4.57 6.34 -3.50
N PHE A 70 -3.77 7.27 -2.99
CA PHE A 70 -3.05 8.25 -3.81
C PHE A 70 -2.11 7.56 -4.81
N LEU A 71 -1.31 6.58 -4.36
CA LEU A 71 -0.43 5.81 -5.25
C LEU A 71 -1.24 5.08 -6.34
N LEU A 72 -2.36 4.46 -5.99
CA LEU A 72 -3.27 3.82 -6.92
C LEU A 72 -3.79 4.80 -7.99
N GLU A 73 -4.16 6.02 -7.62
CA GLU A 73 -4.55 7.07 -8.56
C GLU A 73 -3.39 7.46 -9.50
N THR A 74 -2.18 7.63 -8.96
CA THR A 74 -1.01 7.96 -9.79
C THR A 74 -0.64 6.86 -10.79
N MET A 75 -0.75 5.59 -10.40
CA MET A 75 -0.56 4.45 -11.30
C MET A 75 -1.61 4.44 -12.40
N SER A 76 -2.87 4.68 -12.03
CA SER A 76 -3.99 4.73 -12.98
C SER A 76 -3.82 5.85 -14.01
N ALA A 77 -3.36 7.03 -13.58
CA ALA A 77 -3.07 8.15 -14.46
C ALA A 77 -1.89 7.85 -15.40
N ALA A 78 -0.82 7.23 -14.91
CA ALA A 78 0.30 6.80 -15.75
C ALA A 78 -0.14 5.80 -16.82
N GLN A 79 -0.99 4.84 -16.46
CA GLN A 79 -1.58 3.87 -17.37
C GLN A 79 -2.41 4.54 -18.48
N ASP A 80 -3.26 5.52 -18.14
CA ASP A 80 -4.06 6.26 -19.13
C ASP A 80 -3.20 7.00 -20.16
N LEU A 81 -2.03 7.47 -19.74
CA LEU A 81 -1.08 8.18 -20.57
C LEU A 81 -0.10 7.25 -21.29
N ASN A 82 -0.20 5.93 -21.10
CA ASN A 82 0.78 4.93 -21.55
C ASN A 82 2.21 5.25 -21.11
N LEU A 83 2.37 5.77 -19.89
CA LEU A 83 3.67 6.08 -19.30
C LEU A 83 4.12 4.93 -18.39
N PRO A 84 5.44 4.65 -18.34
CA PRO A 84 5.97 3.73 -17.34
C PRO A 84 5.74 4.32 -15.94
N TYR A 85 5.37 3.46 -14.99
CA TYR A 85 5.24 3.83 -13.58
C TYR A 85 6.43 3.28 -12.78
N SER A 86 6.94 4.10 -11.87
CA SER A 86 7.91 3.69 -10.86
C SER A 86 7.60 4.39 -9.55
N TYR A 87 7.80 3.70 -8.44
CA TYR A 87 7.74 4.34 -7.13
C TYR A 87 8.82 5.39 -6.99
N GLN A 88 8.47 6.50 -6.36
CA GLN A 88 9.45 7.49 -5.90
C GLN A 88 9.83 7.13 -4.46
N ASP A 89 11.09 6.75 -4.24
CA ASP A 89 11.55 6.21 -2.94
C ASP A 89 11.25 7.13 -1.75
N LEU A 90 11.26 8.45 -1.96
CA LEU A 90 10.94 9.46 -0.96
C LEU A 90 9.94 10.46 -1.54
N PHE A 91 8.80 10.63 -0.88
CA PHE A 91 7.74 11.52 -1.33
C PHE A 91 7.02 12.17 -0.15
N GLU A 92 6.27 13.22 -0.46
CA GLU A 92 5.42 13.93 0.49
C GLU A 92 3.95 13.78 0.06
N TYR A 93 3.08 13.52 1.02
CA TYR A 93 1.64 13.44 0.81
C TYR A 93 0.91 14.07 1.99
N GLU A 94 0.03 15.03 1.72
CA GLU A 94 -0.72 15.78 2.76
C GLU A 94 0.17 16.42 3.85
N GLY A 95 1.39 16.85 3.49
CA GLY A 95 2.35 17.47 4.40
C GLY A 95 3.18 16.47 5.23
N GLU A 96 2.96 15.18 5.06
CA GLU A 96 3.69 14.11 5.74
C GLU A 96 4.69 13.45 4.78
N ARG A 97 5.85 13.04 5.31
CA ARG A 97 6.91 12.43 4.50
C ARG A 97 6.87 10.91 4.60
N TYR A 98 7.04 10.25 3.47
CA TYR A 98 7.03 8.80 3.38
C TYR A 98 8.24 8.28 2.60
N SER A 99 8.61 7.05 2.91
CA SER A 99 9.57 6.26 2.14
C SER A 99 8.91 4.99 1.61
N ILE A 100 9.27 4.59 0.40
CA ILE A 100 8.81 3.36 -0.23
C ILE A 100 9.96 2.67 -0.98
N VAL A 101 10.55 1.63 -0.38
CA VAL A 101 11.80 1.03 -0.87
C VAL A 101 11.63 -0.44 -1.20
N GLU A 102 12.51 -1.00 -2.02
CA GLU A 102 12.45 -2.44 -2.35
C GLU A 102 12.80 -3.30 -1.14
N ASP A 103 11.98 -4.31 -0.87
CA ASP A 103 12.26 -5.32 0.15
C ASP A 103 11.68 -6.67 -0.28
N GLY A 104 12.54 -7.65 -0.55
CA GLY A 104 12.12 -9.03 -0.82
C GLY A 104 11.15 -9.22 -2.00
N GLY A 105 11.17 -8.35 -3.01
CA GLY A 105 10.22 -8.39 -4.15
C GLY A 105 8.93 -7.60 -3.92
N TYR A 106 8.82 -6.92 -2.79
CA TYR A 106 7.75 -6.01 -2.41
C TYR A 106 8.30 -4.59 -2.26
N ARG A 107 7.42 -3.63 -1.99
CA ARG A 107 7.76 -2.26 -1.62
C ARG A 107 7.39 -2.00 -0.17
N LEU A 108 8.37 -1.76 0.70
CA LEU A 108 8.11 -1.44 2.10
C LEU A 108 7.78 0.04 2.23
N LEU A 109 6.54 0.36 2.60
CA LEU A 109 6.05 1.71 2.83
C LEU A 109 6.17 2.07 4.32
N LYS A 110 6.76 3.23 4.60
CA LYS A 110 6.96 3.72 5.96
C LYS A 110 6.81 5.23 6.03
N LYS A 111 6.07 5.71 7.02
CA LYS A 111 6.02 7.12 7.42
C LYS A 111 7.36 7.51 8.06
N LEU A 112 7.90 8.65 7.65
CA LEU A 112 9.12 9.21 8.24
C LEU A 112 8.70 10.16 9.35
N GLU A 113 9.19 9.91 10.56
CA GLU A 113 9.13 10.88 11.65
C GLU A 113 10.09 12.03 11.31
N GLU A 114 9.70 13.27 11.61
CA GLU A 114 10.55 14.46 11.47
C GLU A 114 11.77 14.41 12.39
#